data_AF-A0A9D7CAW0-F1
#
_entry.id   AF-A0A9D7CAW0-F1
#
_cell.length_a   1.000
_cell.length_b   1.000
_cell.length_c   1.000
_cell.angle_alpha   90.00
_cell.angle_beta   90.00
_cell.angle_gamma   90.00
#
_symmetry.space_group_name_H-M   'P 1'
#
loop_
_entity.id
_entity.type
_entity.pdbx_description
1 polymer ?
#
loop_
_entity_poly.entity_id
_entity_poly.type
_entity_poly.pdbx_seq_one_letter_code
_entity_poly.pdbx_strand_id
1 'polypeptide(L)'
;MMSYQEFYDATDIPKCGRGKRLKALGDRVQACDGGLTAAKLIAVFTAAHAWGWDKGSKHKDHPTANFNLRLQAVKSLVGQVKQELNALGVDANTVERASLSYEKHKRAGTRKGLQSLGKGYHLERKQFASMKKGSDGGKDARFAPRGGSFVSEIVNSAKSLRANYKQQVADGLNVQDTLGQLVTDEKLLKLLLSKDIHALSENEFNTVFEQAQDLAGQNSPNVNFLRKTDRVERFLTWCDGGRFYKKDGLPHTSAGNEIYAMDKYGNLVTMQPDMRFNTNSGKFTTQGDIQHNHSSLNAGADVISAGEICFQAGYITHIDNASGHYKPTAKQVQQCVYSLRMADDADLAQLKIRVWHKGNWVDYNDAGLFLAARF
;
A
#
# COMPACT_ATOMS: atom_id res chain seq x y z
N MET A 1 -4.82 -38.90 19.26
CA MET A 1 -4.85 -37.44 18.98
C MET A 1 -6.30 -37.02 19.02
N MET A 2 -6.64 -35.96 19.76
CA MET A 2 -7.98 -35.37 19.72
C MET A 2 -8.19 -34.76 18.33
N SER A 3 -9.28 -35.13 17.66
CA SER A 3 -9.65 -34.58 16.36
C SER A 3 -10.00 -33.09 16.48
N TYR A 4 -9.91 -32.35 15.36
CA TYR A 4 -10.30 -30.94 15.33
C TYR A 4 -11.73 -30.73 15.84
N GLN A 5 -12.64 -31.63 15.49
CA GLN A 5 -14.04 -31.60 15.90
C GLN A 5 -14.20 -31.77 17.43
N GLU A 6 -13.54 -32.77 18.02
CA GLU A 6 -13.59 -33.04 19.46
C GLU A 6 -13.06 -31.86 20.30
N PHE A 7 -12.05 -31.14 19.80
CA PHE A 7 -11.52 -29.96 20.47
C PHE A 7 -12.48 -28.75 20.43
N TYR A 8 -13.18 -28.54 19.31
CA TYR A 8 -14.16 -27.44 19.18
C TYR A 8 -15.39 -27.67 20.05
N ASP A 9 -15.85 -28.91 20.12
CA ASP A 9 -17.02 -29.29 20.90
C ASP A 9 -16.73 -29.24 22.41
N ALA A 10 -15.49 -29.52 22.83
CA ALA A 10 -15.06 -29.46 24.23
C ALA A 10 -14.85 -28.04 24.81
N THR A 11 -14.78 -27.00 23.97
CA THR A 11 -14.33 -25.64 24.38
C THR A 11 -15.42 -24.58 24.45
N ASP A 12 -16.69 -24.97 24.26
CA ASP A 12 -17.90 -24.12 24.36
C ASP A 12 -17.76 -22.77 23.60
N ILE A 13 -17.17 -22.86 22.41
CA ILE A 13 -16.82 -21.76 21.51
C ILE A 13 -18.00 -21.05 20.77
N PRO A 14 -19.26 -21.55 20.66
CA PRO A 14 -20.22 -21.00 19.70
C PRO A 14 -20.69 -19.56 19.99
N LYS A 15 -20.58 -19.06 21.22
CA LYS A 15 -21.25 -17.81 21.64
C LYS A 15 -20.44 -16.52 21.47
N CYS A 16 -19.25 -16.56 20.88
CA CYS A 16 -18.51 -15.33 20.58
C CYS A 16 -18.16 -15.25 19.09
N GLY A 17 -18.31 -14.07 18.47
CA GLY A 17 -17.82 -13.82 17.10
C GLY A 17 -16.32 -14.12 16.89
N ARG A 18 -15.60 -14.43 17.98
CA ARG A 18 -14.18 -14.83 18.06
C ARG A 18 -13.98 -16.33 17.78
N GLY A 19 -14.97 -17.19 18.02
CA GLY A 19 -14.96 -18.61 17.66
C GLY A 19 -15.10 -18.87 16.17
N LYS A 20 -15.89 -18.02 15.49
CA LYS A 20 -16.11 -18.10 14.04
C LYS A 20 -14.82 -17.99 13.21
N ARG A 21 -13.81 -17.23 13.67
CA ARG A 21 -12.52 -17.09 12.95
C ARG A 21 -11.63 -18.33 13.08
N LEU A 22 -11.59 -18.95 14.26
CA LEU A 22 -10.85 -20.19 14.47
C LEU A 22 -11.54 -21.35 13.76
N LYS A 23 -12.87 -21.44 13.87
CA LYS A 23 -13.67 -22.39 13.11
C LYS A 23 -13.43 -22.22 11.61
N ALA A 24 -13.49 -21.01 11.07
CA ALA A 24 -13.17 -20.76 9.65
C ALA A 24 -11.73 -21.11 9.25
N LEU A 25 -10.77 -21.08 10.18
CA LEU A 25 -9.41 -21.57 9.96
C LEU A 25 -9.37 -23.10 9.92
N GLY A 26 -10.04 -23.77 10.86
CA GLY A 26 -10.19 -25.23 10.90
C GLY A 26 -10.95 -25.78 9.69
N ASP A 27 -12.10 -25.19 9.37
CA ASP A 27 -12.91 -25.52 8.19
C ASP A 27 -12.11 -25.32 6.90
N ARG A 28 -11.24 -24.30 6.83
CA ARG A 28 -10.34 -24.09 5.67
C ARG A 28 -9.26 -25.17 5.58
N VAL A 29 -8.71 -25.63 6.70
CA VAL A 29 -7.74 -26.73 6.72
C VAL A 29 -8.41 -28.04 6.30
N GLN A 30 -9.58 -28.37 6.86
CA GLN A 30 -10.34 -29.58 6.49
C GLN A 30 -10.86 -29.53 5.05
N ALA A 31 -11.33 -28.38 4.56
CA ALA A 31 -11.72 -28.23 3.15
C ALA A 31 -10.54 -28.36 2.17
N CYS A 32 -9.30 -28.42 2.64
CA CYS A 32 -8.11 -28.63 1.81
C CYS A 32 -7.74 -30.11 1.60
N ASP A 33 -8.54 -31.07 2.07
CA ASP A 33 -8.35 -32.50 1.79
C ASP A 33 -8.33 -32.86 0.29
N GLY A 34 -8.75 -31.95 -0.60
CA GLY A 34 -8.64 -32.06 -2.06
C GLY A 34 -7.29 -31.64 -2.66
N GLY A 35 -6.21 -31.58 -1.87
CA GLY A 35 -4.88 -31.17 -2.32
C GLY A 35 -4.43 -29.85 -1.68
N LEU A 36 -3.52 -29.97 -0.71
CA LEU A 36 -2.85 -28.85 -0.08
C LEU A 36 -1.79 -28.31 -1.02
N THR A 37 -2.00 -27.09 -1.52
CA THR A 37 -0.94 -26.33 -2.19
C THR A 37 -0.17 -25.54 -1.15
N ALA A 38 1.12 -25.31 -1.38
CA ALA A 38 1.97 -24.48 -0.52
C ALA A 38 1.31 -23.12 -0.20
N ALA A 39 0.62 -22.51 -1.17
CA ALA A 39 -0.11 -21.25 -1.00
C ALA A 39 -1.22 -21.31 0.07
N LYS A 40 -2.01 -22.38 0.10
CA LYS A 40 -3.09 -22.56 1.09
C LYS A 40 -2.51 -22.72 2.50
N LEU A 41 -1.44 -23.48 2.62
CA LEU A 41 -0.74 -23.71 3.89
C LEU A 41 -0.11 -22.42 4.42
N ILE A 42 0.58 -21.67 3.55
CA ILE A 42 1.13 -20.36 3.90
C ILE A 42 0.03 -19.41 4.40
N ALA A 43 -1.13 -19.35 3.73
CA ALA A 43 -2.22 -18.49 4.19
C ALA A 43 -2.77 -18.87 5.58
N VAL A 44 -2.91 -20.17 5.88
CA VAL A 44 -3.30 -20.67 7.21
C VAL A 44 -2.23 -20.31 8.25
N PHE A 45 -0.97 -20.52 7.89
CA PHE A 45 0.19 -20.26 8.72
C PHE A 45 0.30 -18.79 9.14
N THR A 46 0.24 -17.88 8.16
CA THR A 46 0.27 -16.41 8.36
C THR A 46 -0.89 -15.96 9.26
N ALA A 47 -2.09 -16.48 9.04
CA ALA A 47 -3.27 -16.13 9.82
C ALA A 47 -3.18 -16.63 11.28
N ALA A 48 -2.65 -17.84 11.49
CA ALA A 48 -2.43 -18.41 12.82
C ALA A 48 -1.39 -17.61 13.61
N HIS A 49 -0.27 -17.23 12.98
CA HIS A 49 0.74 -16.36 13.58
C HIS A 49 0.19 -14.97 13.91
N ALA A 50 -0.55 -14.34 12.99
CA ALA A 50 -1.17 -13.04 13.24
C ALA A 50 -2.12 -13.07 14.44
N TRP A 51 -2.91 -14.14 14.59
CA TRP A 51 -3.80 -14.32 15.75
C TRP A 51 -3.00 -14.48 17.06
N GLY A 52 -1.99 -15.36 17.06
CA GLY A 52 -1.16 -15.61 18.24
C GLY A 52 -0.44 -14.33 18.69
N TRP A 53 0.10 -13.58 17.74
CA TRP A 53 0.78 -12.31 17.97
C TRP A 53 -0.16 -11.21 18.48
N ASP A 54 -1.34 -11.00 17.87
CA ASP A 54 -2.36 -10.03 18.34
C ASP A 54 -2.78 -10.31 19.78
N LYS A 55 -3.05 -11.57 20.11
CA LYS A 55 -3.58 -11.92 21.43
C LYS A 55 -2.51 -12.00 22.51
N GLY A 56 -1.36 -12.60 22.20
CA GLY A 56 -0.23 -12.64 23.12
C GLY A 56 0.20 -11.23 23.56
N SER A 57 0.13 -10.25 22.66
CA SER A 57 0.46 -8.86 23.01
C SER A 57 -0.58 -8.13 23.87
N LYS A 58 -1.87 -8.52 23.79
CA LYS A 58 -2.98 -7.86 24.50
C LYS A 58 -3.26 -8.46 25.87
N HIS A 59 -2.84 -9.69 26.11
CA HIS A 59 -3.14 -10.45 27.33
C HIS A 59 -1.88 -10.84 28.11
N LYS A 60 -0.78 -10.09 27.95
CA LYS A 60 0.51 -10.40 28.59
C LYS A 60 0.41 -10.58 30.11
N ASP A 61 -0.50 -9.85 30.76
CA ASP A 61 -0.49 -9.74 32.22
C ASP A 61 -1.43 -10.75 32.91
N HIS A 62 -2.51 -11.20 32.26
CA HIS A 62 -3.47 -12.15 32.86
C HIS A 62 -4.14 -13.05 31.80
N PRO A 63 -3.46 -14.11 31.32
CA PRO A 63 -4.07 -15.08 30.43
C PRO A 63 -5.11 -15.94 31.19
N THR A 64 -6.33 -16.01 30.69
CA THR A 64 -7.35 -16.94 31.22
C THR A 64 -7.02 -18.38 30.79
N ALA A 65 -7.50 -19.38 31.53
CA ALA A 65 -7.32 -20.79 31.15
C ALA A 65 -7.80 -21.08 29.70
N ASN A 66 -8.95 -20.51 29.33
CA ASN A 66 -9.49 -20.58 27.96
C ASN A 66 -8.58 -19.90 26.91
N PHE A 67 -7.85 -18.86 27.29
CA PHE A 67 -6.87 -18.24 26.39
C PHE A 67 -5.65 -19.15 26.19
N ASN A 68 -5.13 -19.76 27.25
CA ASN A 68 -3.99 -20.68 27.18
C ASN A 68 -4.30 -21.90 26.30
N LEU A 69 -5.49 -22.49 26.45
CA LEU A 69 -5.95 -23.61 25.61
C LEU A 69 -6.01 -23.21 24.12
N ARG A 70 -6.55 -22.04 23.80
CA ARG A 70 -6.60 -21.54 22.41
C ARG A 70 -5.19 -21.25 21.87
N LEU A 71 -4.30 -20.72 22.69
CA LEU A 71 -2.91 -20.47 22.29
C LEU A 71 -2.16 -21.78 22.03
N GLN A 72 -2.36 -22.81 22.85
CA GLN A 72 -1.82 -24.15 22.62
C GLN A 72 -2.34 -24.76 21.31
N ALA A 73 -3.64 -24.65 21.03
CA ALA A 73 -4.23 -25.14 19.79
C ALA A 73 -3.64 -24.44 18.55
N VAL A 74 -3.48 -23.11 18.61
CA VAL A 74 -2.83 -22.36 17.53
C VAL A 74 -1.37 -22.77 17.36
N LYS A 75 -0.61 -22.98 18.44
CA LYS A 75 0.76 -23.49 18.38
C LYS A 75 0.84 -24.88 17.75
N SER A 76 -0.11 -25.76 18.07
CA SER A 76 -0.20 -27.10 17.47
C SER A 76 -0.49 -27.02 15.97
N LEU A 77 -1.45 -26.20 15.56
CA LEU A 77 -1.77 -25.97 14.14
C LEU A 77 -0.57 -25.40 13.38
N VAL A 78 0.09 -24.39 13.93
CA VAL A 78 1.32 -23.81 13.37
C VAL A 78 2.38 -24.91 13.19
N GLY A 79 2.60 -25.77 14.19
CA GLY A 79 3.53 -26.89 14.12
C GLY A 79 3.22 -27.87 12.99
N GLN A 80 1.96 -28.27 12.82
CA GLN A 80 1.52 -29.16 11.74
C GLN A 80 1.76 -28.52 10.37
N VAL A 81 1.35 -27.25 10.20
CA VAL A 81 1.54 -26.53 8.93
C VAL A 81 3.03 -26.34 8.60
N LYS A 82 3.91 -26.13 9.58
CA LYS A 82 5.38 -26.10 9.33
C LYS A 82 5.87 -27.41 8.75
N GLN A 83 5.43 -28.54 9.30
CA GLN A 83 5.85 -29.87 8.82
C GLN A 83 5.42 -30.08 7.37
N GLU A 84 4.19 -29.71 7.03
CA GLU A 84 3.67 -29.82 5.66
C GLU A 84 4.35 -28.87 4.67
N LEU A 85 4.63 -27.62 5.07
CA LEU A 85 5.38 -26.67 4.24
C LEU A 85 6.79 -27.20 3.94
N ASN A 86 7.48 -27.71 4.95
CA ASN A 86 8.81 -28.31 4.78
C ASN A 86 8.75 -29.55 3.86
N ALA A 87 7.71 -30.38 3.98
CA ALA A 87 7.50 -31.54 3.09
C ALA A 87 7.28 -31.12 1.63
N LEU A 88 6.75 -29.91 1.38
CA LEU A 88 6.61 -29.30 0.06
C LEU A 88 7.86 -28.53 -0.40
N GLY A 89 8.98 -28.62 0.33
CA GLY A 89 10.21 -27.89 0.01
C GLY A 89 10.15 -26.38 0.29
N VAL A 90 9.14 -25.92 1.03
CA VAL A 90 9.01 -24.52 1.44
C VAL A 90 9.65 -24.35 2.81
N ASP A 91 10.60 -23.43 2.94
CA ASP A 91 11.21 -23.08 4.22
C ASP A 91 10.19 -22.40 5.15
N ALA A 92 9.59 -23.18 6.04
CA ALA A 92 8.58 -22.72 6.98
C ALA A 92 9.10 -21.63 7.95
N ASN A 93 10.40 -21.62 8.26
CA ASN A 93 10.99 -20.59 9.14
C ASN A 93 11.07 -19.24 8.43
N THR A 94 11.35 -19.24 7.12
CA THR A 94 11.31 -18.02 6.32
C THR A 94 9.88 -17.48 6.19
N VAL A 95 8.87 -18.34 5.97
CA VAL A 95 7.45 -17.91 5.98
C VAL A 95 7.04 -17.32 7.34
N GLU A 96 7.54 -17.87 8.44
CA GLU A 96 7.30 -17.37 9.80
C GLU A 96 7.89 -15.99 10.03
N ARG A 97 9.17 -15.80 9.69
CA ARG A 97 9.83 -14.50 9.79
C ARG A 97 9.12 -13.45 8.94
N ALA A 98 8.76 -13.80 7.70
CA ALA A 98 8.03 -12.92 6.80
C ALA A 98 6.64 -12.55 7.37
N SER A 99 5.89 -13.52 7.90
CA SER A 99 4.57 -13.29 8.51
C SER A 99 4.65 -12.37 9.74
N LEU A 100 5.63 -12.59 10.62
CA LEU A 100 5.86 -11.77 11.81
C LEU A 100 6.32 -10.37 11.44
N SER A 101 7.20 -10.23 10.45
CA SER A 101 7.64 -8.95 9.90
C SER A 101 6.45 -8.16 9.35
N TYR A 102 5.59 -8.79 8.56
CA TYR A 102 4.37 -8.17 8.04
C TYR A 102 3.45 -7.65 9.16
N GLU A 103 3.17 -8.47 10.18
CA GLU A 103 2.32 -8.04 11.30
C GLU A 103 2.97 -6.94 12.15
N LYS A 104 4.31 -6.90 12.25
CA LYS A 104 5.06 -5.79 12.86
C LYS A 104 4.87 -4.49 12.06
N HIS A 105 5.04 -4.52 10.74
CA HIS A 105 4.84 -3.36 9.85
C HIS A 105 3.39 -2.89 9.85
N LYS A 106 2.43 -3.81 9.79
CA LYS A 106 1.00 -3.51 9.91
C LYS A 106 0.67 -2.81 11.23
N ARG A 107 1.24 -3.25 12.35
CA ARG A 107 1.09 -2.58 13.65
C ARG A 107 1.72 -1.20 13.70
N ALA A 108 2.87 -0.99 13.06
CA ALA A 108 3.42 0.35 12.87
C ALA A 108 2.44 1.27 12.11
N GLY A 109 1.62 0.68 11.22
CA GLY A 109 0.49 1.34 10.57
C GLY A 109 -0.77 1.56 11.43
N THR A 110 -0.91 0.96 12.61
CA THR A 110 -2.10 1.11 13.49
C THR A 110 -2.07 2.40 14.33
N ARG A 111 -3.22 2.82 14.88
CA ARG A 111 -3.43 4.11 15.59
C ARG A 111 -2.34 4.49 16.63
N LYS A 112 -1.77 3.52 17.35
CA LYS A 112 -0.66 3.77 18.32
C LYS A 112 0.71 3.91 17.63
N GLY A 113 0.99 3.15 16.57
CA GLY A 113 2.18 3.35 15.72
C GLY A 113 2.12 4.61 14.86
N LEU A 114 0.91 5.07 14.53
CA LEU A 114 0.64 6.36 13.88
C LEU A 114 0.92 7.58 14.77
N GLN A 115 0.85 7.43 16.09
CA GLN A 115 1.19 8.50 17.05
C GLN A 115 2.71 8.68 17.20
N SER A 116 3.50 7.65 16.91
CA SER A 116 4.97 7.71 16.90
C SER A 116 5.57 8.16 15.57
N LEU A 117 4.76 8.37 14.52
CA LEU A 117 5.21 8.92 13.24
C LEU A 117 5.18 10.45 13.27
N GLY A 118 6.22 11.08 12.70
CA GLY A 118 6.53 12.52 12.78
C GLY A 118 5.42 13.49 12.34
N LYS A 119 5.69 14.78 12.52
CA LYS A 119 4.73 15.90 12.48
C LYS A 119 3.87 16.02 11.20
N GLY A 120 4.28 15.43 10.06
CA GLY A 120 3.61 15.56 8.76
C GLY A 120 2.29 14.80 8.53
N TYR A 121 1.64 14.24 9.56
CA TYR A 121 0.43 13.41 9.43
C TYR A 121 -0.75 13.88 10.32
N HIS A 122 -0.81 15.18 10.63
CA HIS A 122 -1.74 15.71 11.63
C HIS A 122 -3.19 15.80 11.12
N LEU A 123 -3.41 16.07 9.84
CA LEU A 123 -4.74 16.28 9.26
C LEU A 123 -5.53 14.96 9.17
N GLU A 124 -4.88 13.90 8.68
CA GLU A 124 -5.44 12.58 8.52
C GLU A 124 -5.73 11.93 9.89
N ARG A 125 -4.94 12.26 10.92
CA ARG A 125 -5.22 11.89 12.32
C ARG A 125 -6.50 12.54 12.85
N LYS A 126 -6.76 13.81 12.50
CA LYS A 126 -8.00 14.52 12.87
C LYS A 126 -9.22 13.98 12.12
N GLN A 127 -9.11 13.73 10.83
CA GLN A 127 -10.19 13.19 9.98
C GLN A 127 -10.59 11.75 10.39
N PHE A 128 -9.60 10.90 10.71
CA PHE A 128 -9.90 9.56 11.24
C PHE A 128 -10.53 9.59 12.65
N ALA A 129 -10.21 10.62 13.45
CA ALA A 129 -10.75 10.79 14.80
C ALA A 129 -12.18 11.38 14.81
N SER A 130 -12.54 12.24 13.85
CA SER A 130 -13.88 12.82 13.71
C SER A 130 -14.90 11.80 13.22
N MET A 131 -14.56 10.91 12.29
CA MET A 131 -15.47 9.86 11.79
C MET A 131 -15.84 8.84 12.86
N LYS A 132 -14.94 8.57 13.81
CA LYS A 132 -15.22 7.65 14.93
C LYS A 132 -16.25 8.24 15.92
N LYS A 133 -16.55 9.54 15.84
CA LYS A 133 -17.53 10.22 16.68
C LYS A 133 -18.97 10.19 16.14
N GLY A 134 -19.25 9.40 15.09
CA GLY A 134 -20.62 9.03 14.75
C GLY A 134 -21.39 10.10 13.98
N SER A 135 -20.78 10.68 12.94
CA SER A 135 -21.59 11.36 11.93
C SER A 135 -22.37 10.31 11.14
N ASP A 136 -23.70 10.49 11.05
CA ASP A 136 -24.72 9.62 10.44
C ASP A 136 -24.55 9.33 8.92
N GLY A 137 -23.34 9.43 8.38
CA GLY A 137 -23.03 8.93 7.05
C GLY A 137 -23.17 7.40 7.06
N GLY A 138 -24.25 6.90 6.44
CA GLY A 138 -24.59 5.48 6.39
C GLY A 138 -23.41 4.59 5.95
N LYS A 139 -23.57 3.27 6.12
CA LYS A 139 -22.57 2.25 5.77
C LYS A 139 -22.07 2.31 4.31
N ASP A 140 -22.71 3.11 3.47
CA ASP A 140 -22.36 3.39 2.07
C ASP A 140 -21.57 4.69 1.85
N ALA A 141 -21.21 5.45 2.90
CA ALA A 141 -20.14 6.45 2.85
C ALA A 141 -18.77 5.75 2.74
N ARG A 142 -18.62 4.90 1.72
CA ARG A 142 -17.39 4.23 1.37
C ARG A 142 -16.49 5.30 0.76
N PHE A 143 -15.52 5.70 1.56
CA PHE A 143 -14.38 6.53 1.18
C PHE A 143 -13.84 6.11 -0.20
N ALA A 144 -14.23 6.85 -1.24
CA ALA A 144 -13.44 7.01 -2.45
C ALA A 144 -12.61 8.28 -2.20
N PRO A 145 -11.28 8.21 -2.07
CA PRO A 145 -10.46 9.41 -2.02
C PRO A 145 -10.58 10.10 -3.38
N ARG A 146 -11.50 11.05 -3.44
CA ARG A 146 -11.67 11.95 -4.57
C ARG A 146 -10.35 12.73 -4.74
N GLY A 147 -9.65 12.47 -5.84
CA GLY A 147 -8.78 13.45 -6.49
C GLY A 147 -7.61 14.09 -5.73
N GLY A 148 -7.02 13.50 -4.69
CA GLY A 148 -5.87 14.09 -3.97
C GLY A 148 -4.76 14.63 -4.87
N SER A 149 -4.32 13.87 -5.89
CA SER A 149 -3.33 14.37 -6.87
C SER A 149 -3.89 15.37 -7.84
N PHE A 150 -5.20 15.34 -8.15
CA PHE A 150 -5.81 16.30 -9.06
C PHE A 150 -5.95 17.66 -8.39
N VAL A 151 -6.38 17.67 -7.11
CA VAL A 151 -6.33 18.84 -6.24
C VAL A 151 -4.89 19.31 -6.08
N SER A 152 -3.93 18.41 -5.85
CA SER A 152 -2.50 18.76 -5.74
C SER A 152 -1.94 19.34 -7.03
N GLU A 153 -2.29 18.76 -8.18
CA GLU A 153 -1.89 19.23 -9.51
C GLU A 153 -2.49 20.61 -9.80
N ILE A 154 -3.72 20.86 -9.40
CA ILE A 154 -4.37 22.17 -9.48
C ILE A 154 -3.73 23.16 -8.51
N VAL A 155 -3.45 22.78 -7.27
CA VAL A 155 -2.74 23.62 -6.28
C VAL A 155 -1.37 24.01 -6.83
N ASN A 156 -0.62 23.04 -7.36
CA ASN A 156 0.74 23.26 -7.88
C ASN A 156 0.71 24.05 -9.19
N SER A 157 -0.26 23.79 -10.06
CA SER A 157 -0.48 24.59 -11.27
C SER A 157 -0.84 26.02 -10.91
N ALA A 158 -1.75 26.25 -9.96
CA ALA A 158 -2.13 27.57 -9.47
C ALA A 158 -0.94 28.32 -8.84
N LYS A 159 -0.10 27.63 -8.05
CA LYS A 159 1.14 28.20 -7.48
C LYS A 159 2.14 28.60 -8.58
N SER A 160 2.34 27.74 -9.57
CA SER A 160 3.28 27.97 -10.68
C SER A 160 2.80 29.09 -11.61
N LEU A 161 1.50 29.14 -11.88
CA LEU A 161 0.87 30.24 -12.62
C LEU A 161 0.99 31.56 -11.91
N ARG A 162 0.78 31.65 -10.59
CA ARG A 162 0.97 32.91 -9.86
C ARG A 162 2.40 33.44 -9.97
N ALA A 163 3.40 32.56 -9.88
CA ALA A 163 4.80 32.96 -10.02
C ALA A 163 5.07 33.62 -11.39
N ASN A 164 4.36 33.17 -12.42
CA ASN A 164 4.52 33.66 -13.79
C ASN A 164 3.39 34.60 -14.25
N TYR A 165 2.37 34.85 -13.43
CA TYR A 165 1.14 35.54 -13.83
C TYR A 165 1.40 36.96 -14.32
N LYS A 166 2.22 37.72 -13.58
CA LYS A 166 2.60 39.08 -13.97
C LYS A 166 3.36 39.10 -15.30
N GLN A 167 4.22 38.10 -15.53
CA GLN A 167 4.97 37.96 -16.77
C GLN A 167 4.06 37.57 -17.93
N GLN A 168 3.18 36.58 -17.75
CA GLN A 168 2.23 36.14 -18.78
C GLN A 168 1.23 37.23 -19.19
N VAL A 169 0.75 38.03 -18.23
CA VAL A 169 -0.10 39.19 -18.50
C VAL A 169 0.69 40.27 -19.27
N ALA A 170 1.94 40.52 -18.88
CA ALA A 170 2.81 41.46 -19.59
C ALA A 170 3.13 40.98 -21.02
N ASP A 171 3.18 39.67 -21.24
CA ASP A 171 3.42 39.03 -22.54
C ASP A 171 2.15 38.92 -23.41
N GLY A 172 1.00 39.43 -22.94
CA GLY A 172 -0.26 39.44 -23.69
C GLY A 172 -0.94 38.08 -23.84
N LEU A 173 -0.53 37.07 -23.07
CA LEU A 173 -1.16 35.75 -23.07
C LEU A 173 -2.55 35.81 -22.42
N ASN A 174 -3.56 35.32 -23.14
CA ASN A 174 -4.91 35.17 -22.61
C ASN A 174 -4.93 33.98 -21.64
N VAL A 175 -4.86 34.26 -20.33
CA VAL A 175 -4.78 33.25 -19.25
C VAL A 175 -6.09 32.43 -19.09
N GLN A 176 -7.02 32.52 -20.05
CA GLN A 176 -8.34 31.86 -19.99
C GLN A 176 -8.35 30.36 -20.33
N ASP A 177 -7.27 29.77 -20.84
CA ASP A 177 -7.25 28.33 -21.08
C ASP A 177 -7.09 27.53 -19.78
N THR A 178 -8.19 26.88 -19.40
CA THR A 178 -8.45 25.95 -18.28
C THR A 178 -8.20 26.47 -16.86
N LEU A 179 -7.12 27.20 -16.60
CA LEU A 179 -6.82 27.77 -15.28
C LEU A 179 -7.43 29.16 -15.06
N GLY A 180 -7.73 29.91 -16.11
CA GLY A 180 -8.39 31.21 -15.99
C GLY A 180 -9.76 31.13 -15.32
N GLN A 181 -10.46 29.99 -15.41
CA GLN A 181 -11.72 29.76 -14.71
C GLN A 181 -11.53 29.28 -13.25
N LEU A 182 -10.38 28.68 -12.89
CA LEU A 182 -10.01 28.40 -11.49
C LEU A 182 -9.57 29.66 -10.73
N VAL A 183 -9.06 30.65 -11.49
CA VAL A 183 -8.55 31.93 -10.98
C VAL A 183 -9.67 32.97 -10.78
N THR A 184 -10.87 32.78 -11.36
CA THR A 184 -12.00 33.70 -11.16
C THR A 184 -12.65 33.56 -9.79
N ASP A 185 -12.52 32.41 -9.11
CA ASP A 185 -12.90 32.27 -7.71
C ASP A 185 -11.76 32.74 -6.80
N GLU A 186 -11.77 34.04 -6.47
CA GLU A 186 -10.78 34.69 -5.61
C GLU A 186 -10.65 33.98 -4.24
N LYS A 187 -11.75 33.43 -3.71
CA LYS A 187 -11.73 32.72 -2.42
C LYS A 187 -10.99 31.40 -2.56
N LEU A 188 -11.25 30.65 -3.63
CA LEU A 188 -10.57 29.40 -3.92
C LEU A 188 -9.07 29.63 -4.15
N LEU A 189 -8.72 30.64 -4.94
CA LEU A 189 -7.33 31.00 -5.18
C LEU A 189 -6.63 31.40 -3.87
N LYS A 190 -7.25 32.23 -3.04
CA LYS A 190 -6.72 32.63 -1.74
C LYS A 190 -6.53 31.42 -0.81
N LEU A 191 -7.46 30.47 -0.82
CA LEU A 191 -7.37 29.22 -0.08
C LEU A 191 -6.17 28.38 -0.54
N LEU A 192 -6.06 28.13 -1.84
CA LEU A 192 -4.98 27.35 -2.47
C LEU A 192 -3.59 27.96 -2.29
N LEU A 193 -3.51 29.29 -2.17
CA LEU A 193 -2.27 30.02 -1.97
C LEU A 193 -1.89 30.18 -0.50
N SER A 194 -2.85 30.18 0.42
CA SER A 194 -2.61 30.40 1.85
C SER A 194 -2.35 29.10 2.62
N LYS A 195 -2.80 27.96 2.08
CA LYS A 195 -2.66 26.66 2.72
C LYS A 195 -1.96 25.68 1.81
N ASP A 196 -1.11 24.87 2.41
CA ASP A 196 -0.67 23.63 1.77
C ASP A 196 -1.86 22.68 1.62
N ILE A 197 -1.86 21.79 0.62
CA ILE A 197 -2.93 20.81 0.41
C ILE A 197 -3.15 19.96 1.67
N HIS A 198 -2.06 19.62 2.38
CA HIS A 198 -2.10 18.86 3.63
C HIS A 198 -2.64 19.67 4.82
N ALA A 199 -2.88 20.98 4.64
CA ALA A 199 -3.44 21.87 5.64
C ALA A 199 -4.90 22.26 5.35
N LEU A 200 -5.48 21.81 4.22
CA LEU A 200 -6.88 22.03 3.90
C LEU A 200 -7.78 21.22 4.85
N SER A 201 -8.87 21.82 5.30
CA SER A 201 -9.96 21.06 5.92
C SER A 201 -10.70 20.21 4.88
N GLU A 202 -11.48 19.24 5.33
CA GLU A 202 -12.27 18.37 4.44
C GLU A 202 -13.23 19.16 3.54
N ASN A 203 -13.90 20.17 4.10
CA ASN A 203 -14.80 21.03 3.33
C ASN A 203 -14.04 21.85 2.28
N GLU A 204 -12.90 22.44 2.67
CA GLU A 204 -12.01 23.18 1.75
C GLU A 204 -11.48 22.30 0.62
N PHE A 205 -11.09 21.07 0.93
CA PHE A 205 -10.64 20.10 -0.07
C PHE A 205 -11.76 19.73 -1.04
N ASN A 206 -12.98 19.47 -0.54
CA ASN A 206 -14.13 19.14 -1.39
C ASN A 206 -14.52 20.30 -2.30
N THR A 207 -14.51 21.54 -1.79
CA THR A 207 -14.75 22.73 -2.62
C THR A 207 -13.73 22.84 -3.74
N VAL A 208 -12.44 22.62 -3.46
CA VAL A 208 -11.41 22.62 -4.50
C VAL A 208 -11.65 21.50 -5.50
N PHE A 209 -11.99 20.30 -5.03
CA PHE A 209 -12.20 19.13 -5.87
C PHE A 209 -13.41 19.27 -6.79
N GLU A 210 -14.54 19.81 -6.31
CA GLU A 210 -15.76 20.01 -7.11
C GLU A 210 -15.52 21.01 -8.24
N GLN A 211 -14.93 22.17 -7.91
CA GLN A 211 -14.56 23.18 -8.91
C GLN A 211 -13.57 22.64 -9.94
N ALA A 212 -12.58 21.89 -9.47
CA ALA A 212 -11.64 21.20 -10.32
C ALA A 212 -12.31 20.22 -11.29
N GLN A 213 -13.30 19.47 -10.82
CA GLN A 213 -14.03 18.47 -11.59
C GLN A 213 -14.89 19.12 -12.69
N ASP A 214 -15.55 20.24 -12.37
CA ASP A 214 -16.33 21.01 -13.33
C ASP A 214 -15.46 21.53 -14.48
N LEU A 215 -14.20 21.88 -14.19
CA LEU A 215 -13.24 22.42 -15.16
C LEU A 215 -12.59 21.37 -16.06
N ALA A 216 -12.37 20.16 -15.55
CA ALA A 216 -11.84 19.06 -16.36
C ALA A 216 -12.88 18.40 -17.27
N GLY A 217 -14.11 18.94 -17.32
CA GLY A 217 -15.13 18.61 -18.30
C GLY A 217 -15.39 17.11 -18.43
N GLN A 218 -15.92 16.45 -17.39
CA GLN A 218 -16.36 15.03 -17.35
C GLN A 218 -15.37 13.93 -17.82
N ASN A 219 -14.23 14.29 -18.38
CA ASN A 219 -13.27 13.41 -19.04
C ASN A 219 -12.02 13.16 -18.20
N SER A 220 -12.00 13.59 -16.94
CA SER A 220 -10.95 13.13 -16.04
C SER A 220 -11.16 11.64 -15.80
N PRO A 221 -10.20 10.76 -16.18
CA PRO A 221 -10.24 9.40 -15.71
C PRO A 221 -10.26 9.49 -14.19
N ASN A 222 -11.31 8.94 -13.56
CA ASN A 222 -11.33 8.84 -12.12
C ASN A 222 -10.02 8.13 -11.73
N VAL A 223 -9.14 8.85 -11.03
CA VAL A 223 -7.91 8.27 -10.47
C VAL A 223 -8.21 7.99 -9.01
N ASN A 224 -8.17 6.71 -8.62
CA ASN A 224 -8.33 6.34 -7.22
C ASN A 224 -6.96 6.42 -6.53
N PHE A 225 -6.86 7.23 -5.49
CA PHE A 225 -5.68 7.20 -4.62
C PHE A 225 -5.79 6.06 -3.63
N LEU A 226 -4.73 5.28 -3.44
CA LEU A 226 -4.80 4.21 -2.48
C LEU A 226 -4.92 4.76 -1.06
N ARG A 227 -5.90 4.26 -0.32
CA ARG A 227 -5.97 4.48 1.14
C ARG A 227 -4.73 3.89 1.80
N LYS A 228 -4.27 4.48 2.90
CA LYS A 228 -3.14 3.93 3.67
C LYS A 228 -3.37 2.46 4.07
N THR A 229 -4.59 2.12 4.47
CA THR A 229 -4.95 0.73 4.79
C THR A 229 -4.81 -0.17 3.57
N ASP A 230 -5.26 0.25 2.39
CA ASP A 230 -5.09 -0.57 1.18
C ASP A 230 -3.62 -0.68 0.76
N ARG A 231 -2.84 0.40 0.86
CA ARG A 231 -1.39 0.36 0.61
C ARG A 231 -0.73 -0.72 1.47
N VAL A 232 -0.90 -0.65 2.78
CA VAL A 232 -0.26 -1.59 3.72
C VAL A 232 -0.84 -3.00 3.61
N GLU A 233 -2.17 -3.13 3.50
CA GLU A 233 -2.81 -4.44 3.56
C GLU A 233 -2.79 -5.20 2.24
N ARG A 234 -2.63 -4.52 1.10
CA ARG A 234 -2.78 -5.13 -0.23
C ARG A 234 -1.56 -4.98 -1.13
N PHE A 235 -0.90 -3.83 -1.09
CA PHE A 235 0.05 -3.44 -2.14
C PHE A 235 1.49 -3.28 -1.64
N LEU A 236 1.70 -3.20 -0.32
CA LEU A 236 3.00 -3.18 0.30
C LEU A 236 3.71 -4.49 0.02
N THR A 237 4.91 -4.37 -0.54
CA THR A 237 5.85 -5.47 -0.70
C THR A 237 6.94 -5.27 0.34
N TRP A 238 7.35 -6.32 1.04
CA TRP A 238 8.42 -6.24 2.03
C TRP A 238 9.52 -7.24 1.71
N CYS A 239 10.75 -6.93 2.11
CA CYS A 239 11.89 -7.83 1.99
C CYS A 239 12.11 -8.61 3.29
N ASP A 240 12.48 -9.88 3.16
CA ASP A 240 13.01 -10.72 4.25
C ASP A 240 14.02 -11.70 3.66
N GLY A 241 15.24 -11.74 4.22
CA GLY A 241 16.31 -12.61 3.73
C GLY A 241 16.63 -12.44 2.24
N GLY A 242 16.63 -11.21 1.74
CA GLY A 242 16.91 -10.88 0.34
C GLY A 242 15.77 -11.09 -0.64
N ARG A 243 14.60 -11.59 -0.21
CA ARG A 243 13.43 -11.86 -1.06
C ARG A 243 12.24 -10.99 -0.69
N PHE A 244 11.47 -10.60 -1.68
CA PHE A 244 10.26 -9.82 -1.54
C PHE A 244 9.00 -10.69 -1.47
N TYR A 245 8.08 -10.29 -0.59
CA TYR A 245 6.85 -11.01 -0.30
C TYR A 245 5.63 -10.08 -0.36
N LYS A 246 4.47 -10.68 -0.65
CA LYS A 246 3.15 -10.03 -0.53
C LYS A 246 2.42 -10.53 0.69
N LYS A 247 1.29 -9.87 1.03
CA LYS A 247 0.51 -10.09 2.26
C LYS A 247 0.18 -11.55 2.60
N ASP A 248 0.16 -12.43 1.61
CA ASP A 248 -0.10 -13.85 1.79
C ASP A 248 1.10 -14.56 2.43
N GLY A 249 2.30 -14.01 2.32
CA GLY A 249 3.56 -14.60 2.77
C GLY A 249 4.26 -15.39 1.66
N LEU A 250 3.76 -15.33 0.42
CA LEU A 250 4.39 -15.97 -0.73
C LEU A 250 5.47 -15.05 -1.33
N PRO A 251 6.59 -15.62 -1.82
CA PRO A 251 7.54 -14.86 -2.61
C PRO A 251 6.82 -14.21 -3.80
N HIS A 252 6.99 -12.90 -3.94
CA HIS A 252 6.30 -12.14 -4.98
C HIS A 252 6.75 -12.61 -6.35
N THR A 253 5.80 -12.91 -7.23
CA THR A 253 6.05 -13.12 -8.66
C THR A 253 5.08 -12.28 -9.47
N SER A 254 5.59 -11.38 -10.30
CA SER A 254 4.76 -10.50 -11.12
C SER A 254 4.24 -11.25 -12.35
N ALA A 255 3.03 -10.91 -12.81
CA ALA A 255 2.49 -11.40 -14.08
C ALA A 255 2.97 -10.59 -15.31
N GLY A 256 3.88 -9.64 -15.10
CA GLY A 256 4.36 -8.65 -16.07
C GLY A 256 4.97 -7.46 -15.34
N ASN A 257 5.10 -6.32 -16.03
CA ASN A 257 5.57 -5.08 -15.41
C ASN A 257 4.51 -4.53 -14.45
N GLU A 258 4.83 -4.43 -13.17
CA GLU A 258 3.99 -3.77 -12.17
C GLU A 258 4.38 -2.31 -12.06
N ILE A 259 3.41 -1.44 -11.81
CA ILE A 259 3.74 -0.07 -11.39
C ILE A 259 4.22 -0.09 -9.94
N TYR A 260 5.23 0.72 -9.63
CA TYR A 260 5.72 0.91 -8.26
C TYR A 260 5.85 2.37 -7.86
N ALA A 261 5.79 2.59 -6.56
CA ALA A 261 6.23 3.81 -5.91
C ALA A 261 6.94 3.44 -4.61
N MET A 262 8.12 4.01 -4.39
CA MET A 262 8.83 3.95 -3.12
C MET A 262 8.65 5.26 -2.38
N ASP A 263 7.99 5.24 -1.23
CA ASP A 263 7.81 6.46 -0.44
C ASP A 263 9.15 6.97 0.15
N LYS A 264 9.14 8.19 0.69
CA LYS A 264 10.33 8.82 1.30
C LYS A 264 10.95 8.08 2.48
N TYR A 265 10.30 7.02 2.99
CA TYR A 265 10.83 6.18 4.07
C TYR A 265 11.32 4.82 3.58
N GLY A 266 11.31 4.59 2.25
CA GLY A 266 11.74 3.33 1.65
C GLY A 266 10.64 2.28 1.53
N ASN A 267 9.38 2.58 1.86
CA ASN A 267 8.32 1.57 1.70
C ASN A 267 8.00 1.38 0.22
N LEU A 268 8.16 0.15 -0.28
CA LEU A 268 7.86 -0.23 -1.65
C LEU A 268 6.40 -0.66 -1.81
N VAL A 269 5.64 0.09 -2.60
CA VAL A 269 4.25 -0.24 -2.95
C VAL A 269 4.20 -0.60 -4.42
N THR A 270 3.62 -1.77 -4.75
CA THR A 270 3.51 -2.25 -6.14
C THR A 270 2.09 -2.71 -6.47
N MET A 271 1.71 -2.54 -7.73
CA MET A 271 0.39 -2.91 -8.24
C MET A 271 0.47 -3.33 -9.71
N GLN A 272 -0.36 -4.30 -10.09
CA GLN A 272 -0.56 -4.63 -11.50
C GLN A 272 -1.18 -3.44 -12.27
N PRO A 273 -0.71 -3.15 -13.49
CA PRO A 273 -1.10 -1.93 -14.22
C PRO A 273 -2.57 -1.92 -14.66
N ASP A 274 -3.18 -3.09 -14.82
CA ASP A 274 -4.59 -3.27 -15.19
C ASP A 274 -5.53 -3.35 -13.98
N MET A 275 -4.99 -3.30 -12.76
CA MET A 275 -5.79 -3.30 -11.54
C MET A 275 -6.58 -1.99 -11.45
N ARG A 276 -7.89 -2.10 -11.31
CA ARG A 276 -8.83 -0.99 -11.19
C ARG A 276 -9.64 -1.13 -9.91
N PHE A 277 -10.13 -0.02 -9.37
CA PHE A 277 -11.05 -0.04 -8.26
C PHE A 277 -12.49 -0.03 -8.77
N ASN A 278 -13.29 -1.00 -8.31
CA ASN A 278 -14.71 -1.10 -8.60
C ASN A 278 -15.51 -0.38 -7.49
N THR A 279 -16.12 0.76 -7.81
CA THR A 279 -16.85 1.62 -6.85
C THR A 279 -18.01 0.90 -6.16
N ASN A 280 -18.79 0.14 -6.93
CA ASN A 280 -19.97 -0.58 -6.43
C ASN A 280 -19.60 -1.64 -5.39
N SER A 281 -18.57 -2.42 -5.67
CA SER A 281 -18.13 -3.53 -4.81
C SER A 281 -17.08 -3.13 -3.76
N GLY A 282 -16.40 -1.99 -3.95
CA GLY A 282 -15.26 -1.57 -3.13
C GLY A 282 -14.06 -2.50 -3.24
N LYS A 283 -13.92 -3.24 -4.35
CA LYS A 283 -12.84 -4.21 -4.58
C LYS A 283 -11.91 -3.75 -5.70
N PHE A 284 -10.67 -4.24 -5.65
CA PHE A 284 -9.69 -4.08 -6.72
C PHE A 284 -9.79 -5.28 -7.66
N THR A 285 -10.07 -5.02 -8.94
CA THR A 285 -10.25 -6.03 -10.00
C THR A 285 -9.78 -5.48 -11.34
N THR A 286 -9.58 -6.33 -12.34
CA THR A 286 -9.20 -5.87 -13.70
C THR A 286 -10.38 -5.24 -14.45
N GLN A 287 -11.62 -5.47 -14.01
CA GLN A 287 -12.87 -4.90 -14.55
C GLN A 287 -13.42 -3.72 -13.73
N GLY A 288 -12.61 -3.07 -12.90
CA GLY A 288 -13.03 -1.88 -12.16
C GLY A 288 -13.28 -0.67 -13.07
N ASP A 289 -13.98 0.33 -12.54
CA ASP A 289 -14.31 1.59 -13.24
C ASP A 289 -13.27 2.70 -13.01
N ILE A 290 -12.43 2.57 -11.98
CA ILE A 290 -11.45 3.61 -11.60
C ILE A 290 -10.01 3.11 -11.79
N GLN A 291 -9.22 3.86 -12.56
CA GLN A 291 -7.82 3.55 -12.85
C GLN A 291 -6.87 3.96 -11.72
N HIS A 292 -5.73 3.28 -11.64
CA HIS A 292 -4.61 3.64 -10.79
C HIS A 292 -3.39 4.07 -11.61
N ASN A 293 -2.75 5.14 -11.17
CA ASN A 293 -1.50 5.63 -11.71
C ASN A 293 -0.38 5.47 -10.66
N HIS A 294 0.86 5.75 -11.02
CA HIS A 294 1.97 5.78 -10.05
C HIS A 294 1.68 6.68 -8.85
N SER A 295 1.09 7.87 -9.08
CA SER A 295 0.67 8.79 -8.01
C SER A 295 -0.44 8.21 -7.12
N SER A 296 -1.25 7.27 -7.61
CA SER A 296 -2.22 6.54 -6.80
C SER A 296 -1.55 5.75 -5.68
N LEU A 297 -0.37 5.17 -5.96
CA LEU A 297 0.31 4.26 -5.05
C LEU A 297 0.79 4.94 -3.76
N ASN A 298 1.11 6.23 -3.80
CA ASN A 298 1.50 7.00 -2.63
C ASN A 298 0.52 8.15 -2.31
N ALA A 299 -0.71 8.09 -2.81
CA ALA A 299 -1.72 9.12 -2.60
C ALA A 299 -1.27 10.56 -2.99
N GLY A 300 -0.48 10.67 -4.05
CA GLY A 300 0.07 11.94 -4.54
C GLY A 300 1.21 12.52 -3.70
N ALA A 301 1.66 11.83 -2.64
CA ALA A 301 2.79 12.28 -1.83
C ALA A 301 4.14 12.03 -2.51
N ASP A 302 5.17 12.74 -2.05
CA ASP A 302 6.54 12.59 -2.55
C ASP A 302 7.06 11.15 -2.46
N VAL A 303 7.81 10.75 -3.49
CA VAL A 303 8.42 9.42 -3.62
C VAL A 303 9.94 9.56 -3.80
N ILE A 304 10.70 8.58 -3.35
CA ILE A 304 12.11 8.43 -3.73
C ILE A 304 12.17 8.15 -5.23
N SER A 305 11.39 7.17 -5.68
CA SER A 305 11.29 6.78 -7.09
C SER A 305 9.93 6.14 -7.37
N ALA A 306 9.56 6.10 -8.64
CA ALA A 306 8.39 5.43 -9.19
C ALA A 306 8.68 5.04 -10.65
N GLY A 307 8.03 3.99 -11.13
CA GLY A 307 8.20 3.46 -12.48
C GLY A 307 7.63 2.06 -12.56
N GLU A 308 8.23 1.21 -13.38
CA GLU A 308 7.87 -0.19 -13.51
C GLU A 308 8.88 -1.10 -12.78
N ILE A 309 8.37 -2.20 -12.22
CA ILE A 309 9.15 -3.20 -11.49
C ILE A 309 8.65 -4.61 -11.82
N CYS A 310 9.56 -5.57 -11.87
CA CYS A 310 9.24 -6.99 -12.01
C CYS A 310 9.88 -7.82 -10.92
N PHE A 311 9.17 -8.88 -10.53
CA PHE A 311 9.64 -9.84 -9.56
C PHE A 311 9.51 -11.26 -10.08
N GLN A 312 10.47 -12.11 -9.77
CA GLN A 312 10.43 -13.55 -10.01
C GLN A 312 10.83 -14.30 -8.74
N ALA A 313 9.93 -15.09 -8.17
CA ALA A 313 10.19 -15.87 -6.95
C ALA A 313 10.77 -15.03 -5.78
N GLY A 314 10.29 -13.80 -5.64
CA GLY A 314 10.72 -12.83 -4.63
C GLY A 314 11.95 -11.99 -5.01
N TYR A 315 12.64 -12.27 -6.11
CA TYR A 315 13.76 -11.46 -6.57
C TYR A 315 13.29 -10.35 -7.49
N ILE A 316 13.81 -9.13 -7.32
CA ILE A 316 13.57 -8.05 -8.28
C ILE A 316 14.41 -8.33 -9.54
N THR A 317 13.74 -8.48 -10.69
CA THR A 317 14.39 -8.80 -11.96
C THR A 317 14.51 -7.60 -12.90
N HIS A 318 13.65 -6.60 -12.71
CA HIS A 318 13.64 -5.36 -13.49
C HIS A 318 13.18 -4.19 -12.63
N ILE A 319 13.79 -3.02 -12.81
CA ILE A 319 13.29 -1.74 -12.29
C ILE A 319 13.63 -0.60 -13.26
N ASP A 320 12.71 0.35 -13.40
CA ASP A 320 12.95 1.57 -14.17
C ASP A 320 12.36 2.85 -13.55
N ASN A 321 12.47 3.97 -14.27
CA ASN A 321 11.82 5.24 -13.97
C ASN A 321 10.73 5.64 -14.97
N ALA A 322 10.03 4.67 -15.57
CA ALA A 322 8.94 4.91 -16.52
C ALA A 322 7.65 5.41 -15.83
N SER A 323 7.75 6.48 -15.02
CA SER A 323 6.61 7.11 -14.37
C SER A 323 6.22 8.41 -15.06
N GLY A 324 5.02 8.45 -15.62
CA GLY A 324 4.52 9.63 -16.34
C GLY A 324 4.43 10.90 -15.48
N HIS A 325 3.87 10.83 -14.27
CA HIS A 325 3.67 12.00 -13.41
C HIS A 325 4.92 12.34 -12.59
N TYR A 326 5.52 11.35 -11.92
CA TYR A 326 6.69 11.60 -11.05
C TYR A 326 7.98 11.83 -11.82
N LYS A 327 8.14 11.25 -13.02
CA LYS A 327 9.33 11.32 -13.87
C LYS A 327 10.66 11.33 -13.09
N PRO A 328 10.91 10.33 -12.22
CA PRO A 328 12.07 10.38 -11.35
C PRO A 328 13.36 10.32 -12.16
N THR A 329 14.37 11.05 -11.67
CA THR A 329 15.69 11.08 -12.28
C THR A 329 16.43 9.75 -12.09
N ALA A 330 17.46 9.48 -12.91
CA ALA A 330 18.31 8.31 -12.72
C ALA A 330 18.94 8.26 -11.30
N LYS A 331 19.27 9.41 -10.72
CA LYS A 331 19.77 9.53 -9.33
C LYS A 331 18.73 9.12 -8.29
N GLN A 332 17.45 9.41 -8.52
CA GLN A 332 16.35 8.96 -7.68
C GLN A 332 16.15 7.44 -7.75
N VAL A 333 16.30 6.85 -8.93
CA VAL A 333 16.34 5.37 -9.06
C VAL A 333 17.56 4.80 -8.34
N GLN A 334 18.71 5.45 -8.42
CA GLN A 334 19.92 5.04 -7.69
C GLN A 334 19.69 5.05 -6.17
N GLN A 335 18.99 6.06 -5.63
CA GLN A 335 18.58 6.09 -4.24
C GLN A 335 17.58 4.98 -3.87
N CYS A 336 16.64 4.67 -4.77
CA CYS A 336 15.71 3.55 -4.60
C CYS A 336 16.46 2.21 -4.50
N VAL A 337 17.32 1.92 -5.47
CA VAL A 337 18.14 0.69 -5.51
C VAL A 337 19.07 0.60 -4.29
N TYR A 338 19.66 1.74 -3.87
CA TYR A 338 20.45 1.81 -2.66
C TYR A 338 19.64 1.49 -1.40
N SER A 339 18.41 2.04 -1.27
CA SER A 339 17.51 1.75 -0.16
C SER A 339 17.14 0.27 -0.11
N LEU A 340 16.77 -0.33 -1.25
CA LEU A 340 16.46 -1.76 -1.34
C LEU A 340 17.66 -2.62 -0.87
N ARG A 341 18.88 -2.27 -1.28
CA ARG A 341 20.06 -3.03 -0.89
C ARG A 341 20.43 -2.85 0.59
N MET A 342 20.38 -1.62 1.10
CA MET A 342 20.97 -1.27 2.40
C MET A 342 19.98 -1.33 3.56
N ALA A 343 18.73 -0.91 3.35
CA ALA A 343 17.71 -0.92 4.39
C ALA A 343 16.96 -2.25 4.43
N ASP A 344 16.71 -2.84 3.26
CA ASP A 344 15.90 -4.06 3.14
C ASP A 344 16.75 -5.34 2.98
N ASP A 345 18.08 -5.21 2.86
CA ASP A 345 19.01 -6.32 2.59
C ASP A 345 18.59 -7.15 1.36
N ALA A 346 18.03 -6.48 0.35
CA ALA A 346 17.54 -7.14 -0.86
C ALA A 346 18.67 -7.82 -1.65
N ASP A 347 18.41 -9.04 -2.14
CA ASP A 347 19.28 -9.68 -3.12
C ASP A 347 18.98 -9.11 -4.50
N LEU A 348 19.92 -8.33 -5.01
CA LEU A 348 19.82 -7.64 -6.29
C LEU A 348 20.69 -8.28 -7.39
N ALA A 349 21.18 -9.51 -7.19
CA ALA A 349 22.06 -10.18 -8.15
C ALA A 349 21.42 -10.39 -9.54
N GLN A 350 20.09 -10.45 -9.59
CA GLN A 350 19.32 -10.66 -10.83
C GLN A 350 18.72 -9.35 -11.39
N LEU A 351 18.97 -8.22 -10.73
CA LEU A 351 18.31 -6.97 -11.06
C LEU A 351 18.88 -6.34 -12.34
N LYS A 352 18.02 -6.19 -13.34
CA LYS A 352 18.26 -5.31 -14.50
C LYS A 352 17.62 -3.95 -14.25
N ILE A 353 18.31 -2.89 -14.66
CA ILE A 353 17.91 -1.51 -14.37
C ILE A 353 17.90 -0.72 -15.66
N ARG A 354 16.78 -0.08 -15.98
CA ARG A 354 16.63 0.76 -17.16
C ARG A 354 16.26 2.17 -16.73
N VAL A 355 17.06 3.16 -17.09
CA VAL A 355 16.81 4.55 -16.68
C VAL A 355 16.78 5.50 -17.87
N TRP A 356 15.77 6.36 -17.91
CA TRP A 356 15.75 7.50 -18.80
C TRP A 356 16.65 8.60 -18.23
N HIS A 357 17.70 8.94 -18.96
CA HIS A 357 18.68 9.94 -18.55
C HIS A 357 19.15 10.75 -19.76
N LYS A 358 19.09 12.09 -19.67
CA LYS A 358 19.51 13.03 -20.74
C LYS A 358 18.95 12.68 -22.12
N GLY A 359 17.66 12.32 -22.17
CA GLY A 359 16.94 12.06 -23.42
C GLY A 359 17.15 10.67 -24.02
N ASN A 360 17.81 9.75 -23.32
CA ASN A 360 18.01 8.37 -23.79
C ASN A 360 17.73 7.36 -22.69
N TRP A 361 17.34 6.14 -23.08
CA TRP A 361 17.32 4.98 -22.18
C TRP A 361 18.72 4.41 -22.02
N VAL A 362 19.12 4.13 -20.79
CA VAL A 362 20.38 3.47 -20.46
C VAL A 362 20.06 2.22 -19.64
N ASP A 363 20.57 1.08 -20.10
CA ASP A 363 20.36 -0.22 -19.48
C ASP A 363 21.60 -0.66 -18.69
N TYR A 364 21.37 -1.19 -17.49
CA TYR A 364 22.38 -1.78 -16.62
C TYR A 364 21.96 -3.20 -16.28
N ASN A 365 22.84 -4.18 -16.55
CA ASN A 365 22.60 -5.58 -16.24
C ASN A 365 23.13 -6.00 -14.87
N ASP A 366 23.66 -5.05 -14.09
CA ASP A 366 24.22 -5.28 -12.77
C ASP A 366 23.92 -4.09 -11.84
N ALA A 367 23.38 -4.38 -10.66
CA ALA A 367 23.03 -3.36 -9.67
C ALA A 367 24.26 -2.66 -9.10
N GLY A 368 25.41 -3.33 -9.00
CA GLY A 368 26.66 -2.74 -8.54
C GLY A 368 27.18 -1.67 -9.49
N LEU A 369 27.22 -1.95 -10.79
CA LEU A 369 27.59 -1.01 -11.84
C LEU A 369 26.67 0.21 -11.84
N PHE A 370 25.36 0.00 -11.70
CA PHE A 370 24.40 1.11 -11.61
C PHE A 370 24.62 1.98 -10.37
N LEU A 371 24.87 1.37 -9.21
CA LEU A 371 25.16 2.11 -7.96
C LEU A 371 26.51 2.85 -8.01
N ALA A 372 27.45 2.42 -8.84
CA ALA A 372 28.72 3.11 -9.07
C ALA A 372 28.65 4.21 -10.14
N ALA A 373 27.59 4.24 -10.96
CA ALA A 373 27.41 5.21 -12.03
C ALA A 373 27.23 6.64 -11.50
N ARG A 374 27.70 7.63 -12.27
CA ARG A 374 27.58 9.06 -11.95
C ARG A 374 26.51 9.70 -12.84
N PHE A 375 25.43 10.20 -12.23
CA PHE A 375 24.28 10.82 -12.90
C PHE A 375 24.19 12.32 -12.69
#